data_AF-A0A2E4SPW7-F1
#
_entry.id   AF-A0A2E4SPW7-F1
#
_cell.length_a   1.000
_cell.length_b   1.000
_cell.length_c   1.000
_cell.angle_alpha   90.00
_cell.angle_beta   90.00
_cell.angle_gamma   90.00
#
_symmetry.space_group_name_H-M   'P 1'
#
loop_
_entity.id
_entity.type
_entity.pdbx_description
1 polymer ?
#
loop_
_entity_poly.entity_id
_entity_poly.type
_entity_poly.pdbx_seq_one_letter_code
_entity_poly.pdbx_strand_id
1 'polypeptide(L)'
;ANTLTKIYDQGSQNSPEVLVFILHIGILLCSSILIITFVNSIPKLKLMFSKQMTLVLTASIVSIISMGSYSLNAPGVIDSENLTIIETPVVEVQAFGMSSRSYDIQDDSGFYSLPIVDQSTSFNEKYNARCGFCHGADLNGIDGLGVTLKDSMFLKDMSTDAIVEFLKIGRMPNSEDSISGGVMPGFNWLETSELDEIAIFIKEGNE
;
A
#
# COMPACT_ATOMS: atom_id res chain seq x y z
N ALA A 1 29.56 -11.05 8.73
CA ALA A 1 29.14 -9.70 8.31
C ALA A 1 28.59 -8.98 9.54
N ASN A 2 29.13 -7.80 9.86
CA ASN A 2 28.89 -7.07 11.12
C ASN A 2 27.45 -6.55 11.21
N THR A 3 26.88 -6.42 12.41
CA THR A 3 25.51 -5.93 12.68
C THR A 3 25.17 -4.61 11.95
N LEU A 4 26.16 -3.79 11.63
CA LEU A 4 26.02 -2.58 10.82
C LEU A 4 25.51 -2.84 9.39
N THR A 5 25.89 -3.94 8.74
CA THR A 5 25.35 -4.27 7.41
C THR A 5 23.87 -4.67 7.49
N LYS A 6 23.44 -5.40 8.53
CA LYS A 6 22.02 -5.78 8.71
C LYS A 6 21.10 -4.59 8.96
N ILE A 7 21.58 -3.55 9.66
CA ILE A 7 20.82 -2.31 9.89
C ILE A 7 20.72 -1.48 8.61
N TYR A 8 21.72 -1.57 7.74
CA TYR A 8 21.70 -0.96 6.41
C TYR A 8 20.69 -1.64 5.49
N ASP A 9 20.53 -2.96 5.62
CA ASP A 9 19.68 -3.80 4.76
C ASP A 9 18.17 -3.76 5.12
N GLN A 10 17.78 -3.28 6.31
CA GLN A 10 16.37 -3.27 6.78
C GLN A 10 15.64 -1.92 6.64
N GLY A 11 16.08 -1.02 5.76
CA GLY A 11 15.36 0.25 5.50
C GLY A 11 15.67 1.38 6.48
N SER A 12 16.92 1.46 6.97
CA SER A 12 17.42 2.63 7.69
C SER A 12 17.46 3.87 6.79
N GLN A 13 17.51 5.09 7.35
CA GLN A 13 17.56 6.36 6.58
C GLN A 13 18.73 6.44 5.58
N ASN A 14 19.76 5.61 5.76
CA ASN A 14 20.91 5.50 4.87
C ASN A 14 20.79 4.35 3.85
N SER A 15 19.64 3.67 3.77
CA SER A 15 19.41 2.63 2.78
C SER A 15 19.62 3.21 1.37
N PRO A 16 20.29 2.50 0.46
CA PRO A 16 20.59 3.02 -0.87
C PRO A 16 19.33 3.38 -1.66
N GLU A 17 18.21 2.71 -1.41
CA GLU A 17 16.89 3.00 -1.99
C GLU A 17 16.34 4.35 -1.48
N VAL A 18 16.50 4.64 -0.18
CA VAL A 18 16.09 5.92 0.43
C VAL A 18 16.98 7.06 -0.07
N LEU A 19 18.29 6.83 -0.22
CA LEU A 19 19.20 7.81 -0.81
C LEU A 19 18.84 8.14 -2.26
N VAL A 20 18.49 7.14 -3.06
CA VAL A 20 18.00 7.34 -4.44
C VAL A 20 16.68 8.09 -4.44
N PHE A 21 15.75 7.78 -3.53
CA PHE A 21 14.48 8.49 -3.41
C PHE A 21 14.66 9.96 -3.03
N ILE A 22 15.51 10.26 -2.04
CA ILE A 22 15.84 11.64 -1.63
C ILE A 22 16.49 12.39 -2.80
N LEU A 23 17.39 11.75 -3.55
CA LEU A 23 18.00 12.34 -4.73
C LEU A 23 16.96 12.70 -5.80
N HIS A 24 15.99 11.82 -6.07
CA HIS A 24 14.94 12.08 -7.05
C HIS A 24 14.04 13.24 -6.64
N ILE A 25 13.59 13.29 -5.38
CA ILE A 25 12.82 14.43 -4.87
C ILE A 25 13.65 15.72 -4.96
N GLY A 26 14.94 15.65 -4.62
CA GLY A 26 15.86 16.78 -4.75
C GLY A 26 16.00 17.29 -6.19
N ILE A 27 16.13 16.38 -7.16
CA ILE A 27 16.20 16.72 -8.59
C ILE A 27 14.89 17.35 -9.05
N LEU A 28 13.73 16.82 -8.64
CA LEU A 28 12.42 17.39 -8.98
C LEU A 28 12.22 18.79 -8.39
N LEU A 29 12.66 19.00 -7.15
CA LEU A 29 12.61 20.30 -6.48
C LEU A 29 13.55 21.32 -7.18
N CYS A 30 14.80 20.94 -7.47
CA CYS A 30 15.72 21.80 -8.21
C CYS A 30 15.22 22.12 -9.62
N SER A 31 14.67 21.13 -10.32
CA SER A 31 14.12 21.30 -11.67
C SER A 31 12.91 22.25 -11.66
N SER A 32 12.01 22.13 -10.68
CA SER A 32 10.85 23.01 -10.58
C SER A 32 11.26 24.45 -10.27
N ILE A 33 12.21 24.69 -9.36
CA ILE A 33 12.75 26.03 -9.10
C ILE A 33 13.41 26.62 -10.35
N LEU A 34 14.20 25.84 -11.08
CA LEU A 34 14.82 26.28 -12.33
C LEU A 34 13.79 26.62 -13.40
N ILE A 35 12.74 25.81 -13.56
CA ILE A 35 11.66 26.06 -14.53
C ILE A 35 10.91 27.35 -14.17
N ILE A 36 10.55 27.55 -12.91
CA ILE A 36 9.86 28.77 -12.47
C ILE A 36 10.74 30.00 -12.71
N THR A 37 12.02 29.91 -12.35
CA THR A 37 13.00 30.99 -12.56
C THR A 37 13.21 31.25 -14.04
N PHE A 38 13.28 30.20 -14.86
CA PHE A 38 13.40 30.30 -16.31
C PHE A 38 12.19 31.01 -16.91
N VAL A 39 10.96 30.58 -16.59
CA VAL A 39 9.71 31.21 -17.04
C VAL A 39 9.65 32.69 -16.65
N ASN A 40 10.00 33.01 -15.40
CA ASN A 40 10.04 34.39 -14.92
C ASN A 40 11.18 35.22 -15.54
N SER A 41 12.25 34.55 -15.98
CA SER A 41 13.38 35.16 -16.68
C SER A 41 13.18 35.25 -18.19
N ILE A 42 12.10 34.68 -18.76
CA ILE A 42 11.79 34.87 -20.18
C ILE A 42 11.43 36.36 -20.35
N PRO A 43 12.26 37.16 -21.04
CA PRO A 43 11.87 38.53 -21.35
C PRO A 43 10.55 38.47 -22.12
N LYS A 44 9.64 39.43 -21.89
CA LYS A 44 8.38 39.53 -22.65
C LYS A 44 8.70 39.84 -24.12
N LEU A 45 9.15 38.82 -24.85
CA LEU A 45 9.43 38.86 -26.26
C LEU A 45 8.07 39.00 -26.94
N LYS A 46 7.83 40.17 -27.53
CA LYS A 46 6.70 40.38 -28.45
C LYS A 46 6.97 39.60 -29.73
N LEU A 47 6.86 38.28 -29.65
CA LEU A 47 6.81 37.42 -30.82
C LEU A 47 5.38 37.44 -31.36
N MET A 48 5.25 37.50 -32.68
CA MET A 48 3.95 37.48 -33.34
C MET A 48 3.19 36.22 -32.91
N PHE A 49 1.93 36.39 -32.50
CA PHE A 49 1.03 35.35 -31.97
C PHE A 49 1.05 34.04 -32.78
N SER A 50 1.20 34.16 -34.10
CA SER A 50 1.34 33.02 -35.02
C SER A 50 2.50 32.07 -34.65
N LYS A 51 3.66 32.59 -34.25
CA LYS A 51 4.83 31.76 -33.90
C LYS A 51 4.69 31.07 -32.55
N GLN A 52 3.99 31.70 -31.59
CA GLN A 52 3.71 31.10 -30.28
C GLN A 52 2.70 29.95 -30.39
N MET A 53 1.66 30.14 -31.22
CA MET A 53 0.69 29.08 -31.50
C MET A 53 1.32 27.86 -32.19
N THR A 54 2.25 28.08 -33.12
CA THR A 54 2.98 26.96 -33.76
C THR A 54 3.82 26.18 -32.75
N LEU A 55 4.51 26.86 -31.83
CA LEU A 55 5.37 26.20 -30.82
C LEU A 55 4.55 25.36 -29.83
N VAL A 56 3.40 25.86 -29.38
CA VAL A 56 2.52 25.12 -28.46
C VAL A 56 1.90 23.92 -29.18
N LEU A 57 1.47 24.08 -30.43
CA LEU A 57 0.85 23.00 -31.19
C LEU A 57 1.84 21.85 -31.44
N THR A 58 3.09 22.17 -31.81
CA THR A 58 4.11 21.14 -32.04
C THR A 58 4.47 20.39 -30.75
N ALA A 59 4.60 21.09 -29.62
CA ALA A 59 4.89 20.46 -28.34
C ALA A 59 3.78 19.51 -27.86
N SER A 60 2.52 19.90 -28.02
CA SER A 60 1.37 19.08 -27.67
C SER A 60 1.28 17.81 -28.52
N ILE A 61 1.52 17.92 -29.84
CA ILE A 61 1.51 16.78 -30.76
C ILE A 61 2.59 15.77 -30.39
N VAL A 62 3.82 16.23 -30.11
CA VAL A 62 4.94 15.35 -29.73
C VAL A 62 4.63 14.60 -28.42
N SER A 63 3.98 15.25 -27.47
CA SER A 63 3.63 14.63 -26.18
C SER A 63 2.59 13.53 -26.32
N ILE A 64 1.54 13.77 -27.13
CA ILE A 64 0.48 12.77 -27.39
C ILE A 64 1.03 11.56 -28.12
N ILE A 65 1.88 11.77 -29.14
CA ILE A 65 2.51 10.68 -29.89
C ILE A 65 3.40 9.85 -28.97
N SER A 66 4.21 10.52 -28.13
CA SER A 66 5.08 9.85 -27.17
C SER A 66 4.28 8.96 -26.20
N MET A 67 3.28 9.51 -25.49
CA MET A 67 2.45 8.74 -24.55
C MET A 67 1.70 7.60 -25.24
N GLY A 68 1.16 7.83 -26.45
CA GLY A 68 0.48 6.79 -27.23
C GLY A 68 1.41 5.63 -27.62
N SER A 69 2.64 5.92 -28.06
CA SER A 69 3.62 4.89 -28.41
C SER A 69 4.05 4.04 -27.22
N TYR A 70 4.22 4.64 -26.03
CA TYR A 70 4.52 3.89 -24.81
C TYR A 70 3.33 3.04 -24.33
N SER A 71 2.10 3.55 -24.45
CA SER A 71 0.90 2.82 -24.04
C SER A 71 0.62 1.59 -24.90
N LEU A 72 0.91 1.64 -26.20
CA LEU A 72 0.67 0.52 -27.12
C LEU A 72 1.70 -0.61 -27.00
N ASN A 73 2.90 -0.31 -26.51
CA ASN A 73 3.95 -1.30 -26.25
C ASN A 73 3.96 -1.81 -24.81
N ALA A 74 2.99 -1.42 -23.97
CA ALA A 74 2.90 -1.92 -22.60
C ALA A 74 2.38 -3.38 -22.62
N PRO A 75 3.20 -4.37 -22.18
CA PRO A 75 2.77 -5.75 -22.09
C PRO A 75 1.88 -5.92 -20.86
N GLY A 76 0.57 -5.72 -21.04
CA GLY A 76 -0.38 -5.75 -19.94
C GLY A 76 -1.82 -5.90 -20.40
N VAL A 77 -2.12 -6.99 -21.10
CA VAL A 77 -3.50 -7.47 -21.27
C VAL A 77 -3.65 -8.69 -20.37
N ILE A 78 -4.51 -8.59 -19.37
CA ILE A 78 -4.94 -9.72 -18.54
C ILE A 78 -6.20 -10.33 -19.18
N ASP A 79 -6.05 -11.49 -19.81
CA ASP A 79 -7.19 -12.35 -20.17
C ASP A 79 -7.72 -13.00 -18.89
N SER A 80 -8.99 -12.76 -18.57
CA SER A 80 -9.61 -13.13 -17.30
C SER A 80 -10.06 -14.59 -17.19
N GLU A 81 -9.57 -15.51 -18.04
CA GLU A 81 -10.17 -16.85 -18.18
C GLU A 81 -9.27 -18.06 -17.86
N ASN A 82 -8.06 -17.90 -17.33
CA ASN A 82 -7.32 -19.06 -16.79
C ASN A 82 -6.37 -18.70 -15.64
N LEU A 83 -6.92 -18.74 -14.41
CA LEU A 83 -6.13 -18.80 -13.18
C LEU A 83 -5.64 -20.24 -12.97
N THR A 84 -4.65 -20.66 -13.75
CA THR A 84 -3.84 -21.85 -13.44
C THR A 84 -2.39 -21.41 -13.37
N ILE A 85 -1.85 -21.41 -12.16
CA ILE A 85 -0.44 -21.31 -11.76
C ILE A 85 0.47 -20.80 -12.88
N ILE A 86 0.70 -19.49 -12.90
CA ILE A 86 1.71 -18.89 -13.76
C ILE A 86 3.06 -19.12 -13.06
N GLU A 87 3.82 -20.11 -13.51
CA GLU A 87 5.27 -20.09 -13.35
C GLU A 87 5.79 -18.95 -14.23
N THR A 88 5.76 -17.73 -13.69
CA THR A 88 6.43 -16.61 -14.36
C THR A 88 7.92 -16.84 -14.20
N PRO A 89 8.71 -16.90 -15.29
CA PRO A 89 10.14 -16.72 -15.14
C PRO A 89 10.33 -15.35 -14.47
N VAL A 90 11.12 -15.31 -13.39
CA VAL A 90 11.49 -14.05 -12.74
C VAL A 90 12.25 -13.24 -13.78
N VAL A 91 11.53 -12.38 -14.51
CA VAL A 91 12.14 -11.41 -15.39
C VAL A 91 12.72 -10.35 -14.45
N GLU A 92 14.04 -10.23 -14.40
CA GLU A 92 14.70 -9.14 -13.70
C GLU A 92 14.14 -7.82 -14.25
N VAL A 93 13.23 -7.21 -13.51
CA VAL A 93 12.68 -5.92 -13.86
C VAL A 93 13.81 -4.92 -13.64
N GLN A 94 14.39 -4.46 -14.75
CA GLN A 94 15.41 -3.42 -14.73
C GLN A 94 14.74 -2.06 -14.54
N ALA A 95 14.55 -1.65 -13.29
CA ALA A 95 14.16 -0.28 -13.00
C ALA A 95 15.29 0.66 -13.48
N PHE A 96 14.99 1.52 -14.45
CA PHE A 96 15.93 2.51 -15.01
C PHE A 96 17.20 1.93 -15.66
N GLY A 97 17.11 0.73 -16.25
CA GLY A 97 18.23 0.11 -16.97
C GLY A 97 19.41 -0.31 -16.07
N MET A 98 19.18 -0.36 -14.76
CA MET A 98 20.09 -0.99 -13.81
C MET A 98 19.54 -2.38 -13.46
N SER A 99 20.43 -3.37 -13.41
CA SER A 99 20.10 -4.72 -12.93
C SER A 99 19.58 -4.61 -11.50
N SER A 100 18.39 -5.15 -11.26
CA SER A 100 17.84 -5.30 -9.93
C SER A 100 18.75 -6.25 -9.14
N ARG A 101 18.88 -6.04 -7.82
CA ARG A 101 19.70 -6.92 -6.97
C ARG A 101 19.17 -8.35 -7.09
N SER A 102 19.93 -9.21 -7.76
CA SER A 102 19.81 -10.65 -7.63
C SER A 102 20.12 -10.99 -6.18
N TYR A 103 19.11 -11.44 -5.43
CA TYR A 103 19.36 -12.13 -4.18
C TYR A 103 20.02 -13.45 -4.58
N ASP A 104 21.24 -13.70 -4.11
CA ASP A 104 21.77 -15.06 -4.14
C ASP A 104 20.86 -15.86 -3.21
N ILE A 105 19.84 -16.49 -3.78
CA ILE A 105 19.06 -17.50 -3.10
C ILE A 105 20.10 -18.57 -2.81
N GLN A 106 20.69 -18.53 -1.61
CA GLN A 106 21.32 -19.70 -1.06
C GLN A 106 20.28 -20.81 -1.23
N ASP A 107 20.67 -21.81 -2.02
CA ASP A 107 19.94 -23.03 -2.28
C ASP A 107 19.74 -23.77 -0.96
N ASP A 108 18.85 -23.24 -0.12
CA ASP A 108 18.12 -23.98 0.88
C ASP A 108 16.97 -24.66 0.13
N SER A 109 17.30 -25.67 -0.69
CA SER A 109 16.37 -26.66 -1.25
C SER A 109 15.67 -27.52 -0.17
N GLY A 110 15.57 -26.99 1.05
CA GLY A 110 14.69 -27.45 2.12
C GLY A 110 13.70 -26.38 2.58
N PHE A 111 13.63 -25.21 1.93
CA PHE A 111 12.56 -24.24 2.20
C PHE A 111 11.30 -24.67 1.46
N TYR A 112 10.60 -25.65 2.05
CA TYR A 112 9.16 -25.64 1.94
C TYR A 112 8.72 -24.24 2.38
N SER A 113 8.14 -23.46 1.47
CA SER A 113 7.12 -22.49 1.86
C SER A 113 5.97 -23.31 2.43
N LEU A 114 6.17 -23.82 3.65
CA LEU A 114 5.07 -23.88 4.58
C LEU A 114 4.54 -22.46 4.55
N PRO A 115 3.26 -22.23 4.17
CA PRO A 115 2.67 -20.95 4.46
C PRO A 115 3.00 -20.71 5.94
N ILE A 116 3.70 -19.62 6.27
CA ILE A 116 3.64 -19.08 7.64
C ILE A 116 2.25 -18.43 7.78
N VAL A 117 1.20 -19.16 7.39
CA VAL A 117 0.01 -19.28 8.18
C VAL A 117 0.44 -20.36 9.15
N ASP A 118 0.89 -19.96 10.33
CA ASP A 118 0.73 -20.85 11.47
C ASP A 118 -0.73 -21.32 11.40
N GLN A 119 -0.93 -22.60 11.06
CA GLN A 119 -2.26 -23.20 10.88
C GLN A 119 -3.10 -23.10 12.16
N SER A 120 -2.52 -22.61 13.27
CA SER A 120 -3.22 -22.28 14.50
C SER A 120 -3.66 -20.81 14.64
N THR A 121 -3.19 -19.89 13.79
CA THR A 121 -3.69 -18.50 13.74
C THR A 121 -4.65 -18.31 12.58
N SER A 122 -5.93 -18.13 12.90
CA SER A 122 -6.92 -17.63 11.96
C SER A 122 -6.40 -16.30 11.38
N PHE A 123 -6.16 -16.23 10.07
CA PHE A 123 -5.72 -15.03 9.37
C PHE A 123 -6.80 -14.58 8.39
N ASN A 124 -7.25 -13.34 8.51
CA ASN A 124 -8.17 -12.71 7.56
C ASN A 124 -7.58 -11.40 7.03
N GLU A 125 -7.38 -11.32 5.70
CA GLU A 125 -6.73 -10.20 5.04
C GLU A 125 -7.54 -8.89 5.19
N LYS A 126 -8.87 -8.97 5.03
CA LYS A 126 -9.75 -7.80 5.13
C LYS A 126 -9.77 -7.25 6.55
N TYR A 127 -9.87 -8.11 7.55
CA TYR A 127 -9.73 -7.75 8.95
C TYR A 127 -8.36 -7.09 9.20
N ASN A 128 -7.27 -7.71 8.75
CA ASN A 128 -5.94 -7.17 9.03
C ASN A 128 -5.72 -5.79 8.39
N ALA A 129 -6.24 -5.59 7.18
CA ALA A 129 -6.15 -4.32 6.45
C ALA A 129 -6.94 -3.17 7.10
N ARG A 130 -7.98 -3.46 7.90
CA ARG A 130 -8.88 -2.44 8.50
C ARG A 130 -8.74 -2.33 10.02
N CYS A 131 -8.66 -3.46 10.70
CA CYS A 131 -8.80 -3.59 12.14
C CYS A 131 -7.48 -3.97 12.82
N GLY A 132 -6.62 -4.72 12.12
CA GLY A 132 -5.36 -5.25 12.66
C GLY A 132 -4.39 -4.16 13.15
N PHE A 133 -4.46 -2.96 12.58
CA PHE A 133 -3.63 -1.82 13.03
C PHE A 133 -3.88 -1.42 14.49
N CYS A 134 -5.10 -1.60 15.00
CA CYS A 134 -5.44 -1.28 16.40
C CYS A 134 -5.54 -2.56 17.25
N HIS A 135 -6.08 -3.63 16.67
CA HIS A 135 -6.47 -4.83 17.40
C HIS A 135 -5.51 -6.01 17.23
N GLY A 136 -4.43 -5.85 16.45
CA GLY A 136 -3.49 -6.92 16.11
C GLY A 136 -4.07 -7.88 15.06
N ALA A 137 -3.22 -8.46 14.22
CA ALA A 137 -3.66 -9.47 13.23
C ALA A 137 -4.21 -10.75 13.88
N ASP A 138 -3.85 -10.99 15.14
CA ASP A 138 -4.14 -12.15 15.97
C ASP A 138 -5.24 -11.90 17.02
N LEU A 139 -5.95 -10.77 16.92
CA LEU A 139 -7.01 -10.32 17.84
C LEU A 139 -6.53 -10.00 19.26
N ASN A 140 -5.23 -10.00 19.56
CA ASN A 140 -4.73 -9.82 20.93
C ASN A 140 -4.77 -8.36 21.43
N GLY A 141 -5.07 -7.39 20.56
CA GLY A 141 -4.99 -5.97 20.88
C GLY A 141 -3.56 -5.44 20.83
N ILE A 142 -3.43 -4.12 20.87
CA ILE A 142 -2.15 -3.42 20.93
C ILE A 142 -2.22 -2.38 22.04
N ASP A 143 -1.30 -2.49 23.01
CA ASP A 143 -1.24 -1.60 24.17
C ASP A 143 -1.25 -0.13 23.76
N GLY A 144 -2.21 0.63 24.30
CA GLY A 144 -2.38 2.05 24.04
C GLY A 144 -3.10 2.40 22.72
N LEU A 145 -3.45 1.42 21.88
CA LEU A 145 -4.20 1.64 20.64
C LEU A 145 -5.57 0.96 20.66
N GLY A 146 -5.61 -0.37 20.80
CA GLY A 146 -6.84 -1.14 20.72
C GLY A 146 -6.85 -2.29 21.71
N VAL A 147 -8.04 -2.58 22.25
CA VAL A 147 -8.23 -3.66 23.22
C VAL A 147 -8.16 -5.03 22.55
N THR A 148 -7.88 -6.06 23.34
CA THR A 148 -7.99 -7.45 22.87
C THR A 148 -9.43 -7.75 22.41
N LEU A 149 -9.57 -8.34 21.24
CA LEU A 149 -10.84 -8.83 20.72
C LEU A 149 -11.02 -10.32 21.02
N LYS A 150 -9.95 -11.05 21.35
CA LYS A 150 -10.01 -12.47 21.67
C LYS A 150 -10.67 -12.69 23.04
N ASP A 151 -11.50 -13.73 23.14
CA ASP A 151 -12.20 -14.10 24.38
C ASP A 151 -13.01 -12.98 25.05
N SER A 152 -13.44 -11.98 24.27
CA SER A 152 -14.21 -10.84 24.73
C SER A 152 -15.65 -11.25 25.04
N MET A 153 -16.07 -11.09 26.30
CA MET A 153 -17.46 -11.32 26.71
C MET A 153 -18.45 -10.47 25.90
N PHE A 154 -18.05 -9.23 25.58
CA PHE A 154 -18.86 -8.32 24.76
C PHE A 154 -19.15 -8.89 23.37
N LEU A 155 -18.16 -9.53 22.72
CA LEU A 155 -18.31 -10.12 21.39
C LEU A 155 -18.94 -11.53 21.46
N LYS A 156 -18.73 -12.26 22.57
CA LYS A 156 -19.38 -13.54 22.86
C LYS A 156 -20.91 -13.42 22.89
N ASP A 157 -21.42 -12.36 23.51
CA ASP A 157 -22.85 -12.12 23.65
C ASP A 157 -23.52 -11.53 22.40
N MET A 158 -22.73 -11.11 21.39
CA MET A 158 -23.24 -10.57 20.14
C MET A 158 -23.39 -11.64 19.05
N SER A 159 -24.45 -11.55 18.24
CA SER A 159 -24.54 -12.26 16.97
C SER A 159 -23.65 -11.59 15.92
N THR A 160 -23.30 -12.31 14.86
CA THR A 160 -22.53 -11.76 13.73
C THR A 160 -23.20 -10.51 13.14
N ASP A 161 -24.52 -10.52 12.94
CA ASP A 161 -25.26 -9.35 12.45
C ASP A 161 -25.16 -8.14 13.41
N ALA A 162 -25.18 -8.40 14.72
CA ALA A 162 -25.01 -7.34 15.72
C ALA A 162 -23.59 -6.77 15.70
N ILE A 163 -22.57 -7.61 15.44
CA ILE A 163 -21.19 -7.16 15.22
C ILE A 163 -21.12 -6.26 13.98
N VAL A 164 -21.78 -6.63 12.87
CA VAL A 164 -21.81 -5.79 11.65
C VAL A 164 -22.41 -4.42 11.93
N GLU A 165 -23.55 -4.35 12.61
CA GLU A 165 -24.17 -3.07 12.98
C GLU A 165 -23.29 -2.26 13.94
N PHE A 166 -22.63 -2.93 14.89
CA PHE A 166 -21.65 -2.29 15.76
C PHE A 166 -20.46 -1.73 14.98
N LEU A 167 -19.92 -2.47 14.01
CA LEU A 167 -18.81 -2.01 13.15
C LEU A 167 -19.20 -0.78 12.33
N LYS A 168 -20.46 -0.68 11.85
CA LYS A 168 -20.94 0.49 11.09
C LYS A 168 -20.94 1.76 11.94
N ILE A 169 -21.31 1.65 13.22
CA ILE A 169 -21.45 2.79 14.13
C ILE A 169 -20.12 3.14 14.80
N GLY A 170 -19.35 2.12 15.19
CA GLY A 170 -18.17 2.27 16.04
C GLY A 170 -18.54 2.53 17.51
N ARG A 171 -17.56 3.01 18.29
CA ARG A 171 -17.70 3.31 19.71
C ARG A 171 -16.98 4.58 20.09
N MET A 172 -17.71 5.49 20.72
CA MET A 172 -17.17 6.72 21.28
C MET A 172 -16.54 6.47 22.67
N PRO A 173 -15.55 7.28 23.08
CA PRO A 173 -14.75 7.02 24.28
C PRO A 173 -15.56 7.13 25.57
N ASN A 174 -16.66 7.86 25.54
CA ASN A 174 -17.58 8.10 26.66
C ASN A 174 -18.80 7.15 26.69
N SER A 175 -18.79 6.09 25.89
CA SER A 175 -19.82 5.05 25.97
C SER A 175 -19.70 4.28 27.29
N GLU A 176 -20.85 3.91 27.88
CA GLU A 176 -20.90 3.26 29.20
C GLU A 176 -20.20 1.90 29.23
N ASP A 177 -20.10 1.24 28.09
CA ASP A 177 -19.46 -0.06 27.87
C ASP A 177 -18.02 0.07 27.31
N SER A 178 -17.44 1.28 27.31
CA SER A 178 -16.04 1.49 26.94
C SER A 178 -15.10 1.13 28.09
N ILE A 179 -14.14 0.25 27.83
CA ILE A 179 -13.10 -0.14 28.81
C ILE A 179 -11.76 0.55 28.57
N SER A 180 -11.53 1.12 27.38
CA SER A 180 -10.26 1.76 27.02
C SER A 180 -10.31 3.28 27.03
N GLY A 181 -11.51 3.88 26.96
CA GLY A 181 -11.66 5.32 26.73
C GLY A 181 -11.15 5.77 25.36
N GLY A 182 -10.84 4.84 24.44
CA GLY A 182 -10.45 5.12 23.07
C GLY A 182 -11.66 5.25 22.13
N VAL A 183 -11.47 5.94 21.01
CA VAL A 183 -12.45 5.97 19.91
C VAL A 183 -12.22 4.74 19.04
N MET A 184 -13.27 3.95 18.83
CA MET A 184 -13.35 3.01 17.71
C MET A 184 -14.20 3.67 16.61
N PRO A 185 -13.65 4.02 15.44
CA PRO A 185 -14.43 4.64 14.38
C PRO A 185 -15.47 3.68 13.81
N GLY A 186 -16.56 4.22 13.25
CA GLY A 186 -17.53 3.47 12.48
C GLY A 186 -17.07 3.25 11.04
N PHE A 187 -17.41 2.10 10.49
CA PHE A 187 -17.03 1.63 9.15
C PHE A 187 -18.25 1.49 8.22
N ASN A 188 -19.25 2.36 8.37
CA ASN A 188 -20.45 2.38 7.53
C ASN A 188 -20.22 2.60 6.03
N TRP A 189 -19.01 3.00 5.63
CA TRP A 189 -18.58 3.22 4.27
C TRP A 189 -18.00 1.96 3.59
N LEU A 190 -17.79 0.87 4.35
CA LEU A 190 -17.41 -0.42 3.78
C LEU A 190 -18.63 -1.14 3.21
N GLU A 191 -18.40 -1.93 2.16
CA GLU A 191 -19.41 -2.82 1.60
C GLU A 191 -19.87 -3.83 2.66
N THR A 192 -21.17 -4.14 2.66
CA THR A 192 -21.75 -5.01 3.71
C THR A 192 -21.11 -6.41 3.69
N SER A 193 -20.80 -6.94 2.51
CA SER A 193 -20.13 -8.24 2.37
C SER A 193 -18.70 -8.28 2.96
N GLU A 194 -17.99 -7.15 2.96
CA GLU A 194 -16.67 -7.05 3.64
C GLU A 194 -16.85 -7.00 5.15
N LEU A 195 -17.86 -6.28 5.64
CA LEU A 195 -18.19 -6.25 7.08
C LEU A 195 -18.67 -7.61 7.59
N ASP A 196 -19.45 -8.35 6.82
CA ASP A 196 -19.92 -9.69 7.16
C ASP A 196 -18.74 -10.65 7.35
N GLU A 197 -17.79 -10.65 6.42
CA GLU A 197 -16.59 -11.50 6.51
C GLU A 197 -15.73 -11.15 7.74
N ILE A 198 -15.54 -9.85 7.99
CA ILE A 198 -14.80 -9.36 9.17
C ILE A 198 -15.52 -9.77 10.46
N ALA A 199 -16.86 -9.66 10.50
CA ALA A 199 -17.66 -10.00 11.66
C ALA A 199 -17.62 -11.51 11.96
N ILE A 200 -17.66 -12.36 10.92
CA ILE A 200 -17.50 -13.82 11.06
C ILE A 200 -16.14 -14.13 11.66
N PHE A 201 -15.06 -13.57 11.11
CA PHE A 201 -13.71 -13.78 11.63
C PHE A 201 -13.55 -13.36 13.10
N ILE A 202 -14.09 -12.20 13.47
CA ILE A 202 -14.09 -11.74 14.87
C ILE A 202 -14.91 -12.70 15.74
N LYS A 203 -16.05 -13.19 15.24
CA LYS A 203 -16.91 -14.10 16.00
C LYS A 203 -16.23 -15.45 16.25
N GLU A 204 -15.59 -16.03 15.24
CA GLU A 204 -14.82 -17.28 15.35
C GLU A 204 -13.69 -17.17 16.38
N GLY A 205 -13.04 -16.01 16.50
CA GLY A 205 -12.04 -15.73 17.54
C GLY A 205 -12.61 -15.59 18.96
N ASN A 206 -13.93 -15.68 19.11
CA ASN A 206 -14.68 -15.48 20.35
C ASN A 206 -15.69 -16.60 20.64
N GLU A 207 -15.66 -17.74 19.93
CA GLU A 207 -16.51 -18.89 20.28
C GLU A 207 -16.09 -19.61 21.58
#